data_AF-H1RZI8-F1
#
_entry.id   AF-H1RZI8-F1
#
_cell.length_a   1.000
_cell.length_b   1.000
_cell.length_c   1.000
_cell.angle_alpha   90.00
_cell.angle_beta   90.00
_cell.angle_gamma   90.00
#
_symmetry.space_group_name_H-M   'P 1'
#
loop_
_entity.id
_entity.type
_entity.pdbx_description
1 polymer ?
#
loop_
_entity_poly.entity_id
_entity_poly.type
_entity_poly.pdbx_seq_one_letter_code
_entity_poly.pdbx_strand_id
1 'polypeptide(L)'
;MYFRTVPREISLQVFSAMPAHFRKTGVRSEWADANKGGACIDSFLEGPVFDPAGNLYVTDIPFGRIFRISPAGAWSLVAQYQGEPNGMKFLNARELVVADYRNGLLRVKVDTGEVTTLLGRRNAEQFKGVNDLVIARNGDLYFTDQGQTGLHDPTGRVYRLRSDGQLDLLLANVPSPNGLALSCDEKVLFVAATRGNCVWRVPLQADGSVSKVGQFFTFYGTSGPTAWPSTAVTGCSWRMPAWAACGC
;
A
#
# COMPACT_ATOMS: atom_id res chain seq x y z
N MET A 1 -13.41 -26.98 0.11
CA MET A 1 -12.25 -26.36 -0.56
C MET A 1 -11.08 -27.33 -0.39
N TYR A 2 -10.74 -28.11 -1.41
CA TYR A 2 -9.63 -29.06 -1.33
C TYR A 2 -8.34 -28.35 -1.72
N PHE A 3 -7.46 -28.06 -0.76
CA PHE A 3 -6.09 -27.68 -1.09
C PHE A 3 -5.43 -28.89 -1.78
N ARG A 4 -5.03 -28.74 -3.05
CA ARG A 4 -4.39 -29.82 -3.84
C ARG A 4 -3.02 -30.27 -3.28
N THR A 5 -2.51 -29.56 -2.28
CA THR A 5 -1.29 -29.85 -1.54
C THR A 5 -1.51 -29.44 -0.09
N VAL A 6 -1.10 -30.28 0.86
CA VAL A 6 -1.08 -29.93 2.29
C VAL A 6 -0.27 -28.63 2.45
N PRO A 7 -0.80 -27.61 3.16
CA PRO A 7 -0.04 -26.39 3.43
C PRO A 7 1.30 -26.75 4.07
N ARG A 8 2.39 -26.28 3.46
CA ARG A 8 3.71 -26.43 4.06
C ARG A 8 3.80 -25.48 5.24
N GLU A 9 4.05 -26.02 6.42
CA GLU A 9 4.41 -25.21 7.58
C GLU A 9 5.78 -24.57 7.33
N ILE A 10 5.86 -23.25 7.54
CA ILE A 10 7.09 -22.47 7.37
C ILE A 10 7.39 -21.86 8.72
N SER A 11 8.51 -22.28 9.34
CA SER A 11 9.01 -21.63 10.54
C SER A 11 9.45 -20.21 10.19
N LEU A 12 8.87 -19.22 10.86
CA LEU A 12 9.27 -17.83 10.72
C LEU A 12 10.38 -17.51 11.71
N GLN A 13 11.35 -16.73 11.27
CA GLN A 13 12.39 -16.14 12.12
C GLN A 13 12.30 -14.62 12.03
N VAL A 14 12.62 -13.95 13.12
CA VAL A 14 12.70 -12.48 13.12
C VAL A 14 13.88 -12.08 12.24
N PHE A 15 13.59 -11.42 11.12
CA PHE A 15 14.63 -10.86 10.26
C PHE A 15 15.31 -9.65 10.91
N SER A 16 14.51 -8.70 11.38
CA SER A 16 14.98 -7.52 12.12
C SER A 16 13.83 -6.90 12.91
N ALA A 17 14.15 -6.04 13.88
CA ALA A 17 13.19 -5.26 14.66
C ALA A 17 13.65 -3.81 14.73
N MET A 18 12.69 -2.87 14.73
CA MET A 18 13.01 -1.44 14.85
C MET A 18 13.84 -1.17 16.12
N PRO A 19 15.06 -0.58 15.98
CA PRO A 19 15.90 -0.21 17.10
C PRO A 19 15.21 0.73 18.09
N ALA A 20 15.52 0.59 19.38
CA ALA A 20 14.89 1.38 20.45
C ALA A 20 15.02 2.90 20.24
N HIS A 21 16.13 3.38 19.70
CA HIS A 21 16.34 4.81 19.43
C HIS A 21 15.46 5.37 18.31
N PHE A 22 14.85 4.52 17.48
CA PHE A 22 13.83 4.93 16.51
C PHE A 22 12.40 4.83 17.05
N ARG A 23 12.16 4.16 18.18
CA ARG A 23 10.81 4.04 18.76
C ARG A 23 10.39 5.36 19.41
N LYS A 24 9.16 5.80 19.13
CA LYS A 24 8.59 7.07 19.64
C LYS A 24 7.69 6.83 20.86
N THR A 25 8.23 6.17 21.88
CA THR A 25 7.49 5.85 23.12
C THR A 25 7.07 7.13 23.85
N GLY A 26 5.81 7.20 24.29
CA GLY A 26 5.28 8.35 25.02
C GLY A 26 5.05 9.61 24.18
N VAL A 27 5.21 9.52 22.85
CA VAL A 27 4.92 10.62 21.93
C VAL A 27 3.50 10.44 21.39
N ARG A 28 2.67 11.47 21.54
CA ARG A 28 1.32 11.49 20.96
C ARG A 28 1.38 11.63 19.45
N SER A 29 0.50 10.95 18.73
CA SER A 29 0.36 11.02 17.27
C SER A 29 -1.08 11.31 16.89
N GLU A 30 -1.32 12.31 16.05
CA GLU A 30 -2.66 12.63 15.51
C GLU A 30 -3.24 11.42 14.76
N TRP A 31 -2.39 10.67 14.06
CA TRP A 31 -2.80 9.44 13.40
C TRP A 31 -3.28 8.39 14.40
N ALA A 32 -2.60 8.22 15.52
CA ALA A 32 -2.99 7.27 16.56
C ALA A 32 -4.29 7.67 17.27
N ASP A 33 -4.47 8.98 17.49
CA ASP A 33 -5.73 9.53 18.02
C ASP A 33 -6.91 9.17 17.10
N ALA A 34 -6.75 9.37 15.79
CA ALA A 34 -7.79 9.11 14.80
C ALA A 34 -8.03 7.60 14.51
N ASN A 35 -6.97 6.79 14.45
CA ASN A 35 -7.04 5.42 13.92
C ASN A 35 -6.93 4.33 14.99
N LYS A 36 -6.46 4.67 16.19
CA LYS A 36 -6.21 3.74 17.31
C LYS A 36 -6.84 4.20 18.62
N GLY A 37 -7.78 5.15 18.58
CA GLY A 37 -8.48 5.66 19.76
C GLY A 37 -7.54 6.32 20.78
N GLY A 38 -6.44 6.93 20.31
CA GLY A 38 -5.44 7.57 21.17
C GLY A 38 -4.50 6.61 21.88
N ALA A 39 -4.48 5.32 21.49
CA ALA A 39 -3.52 4.38 22.05
C ALA A 39 -2.08 4.87 21.85
N CYS A 40 -1.27 4.76 22.90
CA CYS A 40 0.16 5.03 22.84
C CYS A 40 0.84 3.98 21.95
N ILE A 41 1.14 4.34 20.70
CA ILE A 41 1.92 3.53 19.77
C ILE A 41 3.29 4.18 19.56
N ASP A 42 4.33 3.38 19.42
CA ASP A 42 5.70 3.85 19.21
C ASP A 42 6.17 3.79 17.75
N SER A 43 5.42 3.06 16.90
CA SER A 43 5.52 3.00 15.43
C SER A 43 4.33 2.22 14.86
N PHE A 44 4.01 2.44 13.57
CA PHE A 44 3.15 1.55 12.79
C PHE A 44 3.72 1.42 11.37
N LEU A 45 4.33 0.26 11.08
CA LEU A 45 5.06 0.02 9.85
C LEU A 45 4.18 -0.53 8.74
N GLU A 46 4.33 0.01 7.52
CA GLU A 46 3.58 -0.40 6.33
C GLU A 46 4.43 -0.31 5.05
N GLY A 47 3.80 -0.61 3.92
CA GLY A 47 4.32 -0.33 2.58
C GLY A 47 5.68 -0.94 2.23
N PRO A 48 5.96 -2.22 2.55
CA PRO A 48 7.27 -2.80 2.29
C PRO A 48 7.61 -2.83 0.79
N VAL A 49 8.80 -2.35 0.43
CA VAL A 49 9.36 -2.47 -0.93
C VAL A 49 10.85 -2.78 -0.89
N PHE A 50 11.32 -3.64 -1.80
CA PHE A 50 12.74 -3.96 -1.92
C PHE A 50 13.38 -3.20 -3.07
N ASP A 51 14.63 -2.77 -2.88
CA ASP A 51 15.49 -2.35 -3.98
C ASP A 51 16.22 -3.56 -4.62
N PRO A 52 16.87 -3.40 -5.78
CA PRO A 52 17.62 -4.49 -6.43
C PRO A 52 18.82 -5.02 -5.62
N ALA A 53 19.29 -4.28 -4.62
CA ALA A 53 20.37 -4.70 -3.72
C ALA A 53 19.86 -5.46 -2.49
N GLY A 54 18.55 -5.72 -2.41
CA GLY A 54 17.91 -6.47 -1.32
C GLY A 54 17.67 -5.65 -0.06
N ASN A 55 17.79 -4.32 -0.10
CA ASN A 55 17.40 -3.48 1.01
C ASN A 55 15.87 -3.38 1.06
N LEU A 56 15.31 -3.59 2.24
CA LEU A 56 13.89 -3.43 2.52
C LEU A 56 13.62 -2.00 2.97
N TYR A 57 12.69 -1.34 2.31
CA TYR A 57 12.16 -0.05 2.72
C TYR A 57 10.79 -0.26 3.36
N VAL A 58 10.53 0.43 4.46
CA VAL A 58 9.23 0.45 5.14
C VAL A 58 8.86 1.87 5.54
N THR A 59 7.57 2.18 5.52
CA THR A 59 7.04 3.44 6.02
C THR A 59 6.69 3.31 7.49
N ASP A 60 6.66 4.43 8.20
CA ASP A 60 6.14 4.53 9.57
C ASP A 60 5.12 5.67 9.59
N ILE A 61 3.85 5.28 9.39
CA ILE A 61 2.73 6.18 9.13
C ILE A 61 2.59 7.25 10.22
N PRO A 62 2.55 6.91 11.53
CA PRO A 62 2.14 7.86 12.56
C PRO A 62 3.14 8.99 12.80
N PHE A 63 4.37 8.86 12.28
CA PHE A 63 5.47 9.79 12.52
C PHE A 63 6.14 10.31 11.25
N GLY A 64 5.55 10.03 10.07
CA GLY A 64 5.99 10.60 8.80
C GLY A 64 7.39 10.15 8.36
N ARG A 65 7.76 8.88 8.59
CA ARG A 65 9.12 8.39 8.35
C ARG A 65 9.17 7.28 7.29
N ILE A 66 10.30 7.21 6.61
CA ILE A 66 10.67 6.10 5.73
C ILE A 66 12.00 5.55 6.21
N PHE A 67 12.06 4.25 6.43
CA PHE A 67 13.27 3.53 6.84
C PHE A 67 13.76 2.64 5.72
N ARG A 68 15.07 2.44 5.70
CA ARG A 68 15.76 1.40 4.93
C ARG A 68 16.37 0.40 5.91
N ILE A 69 16.23 -0.88 5.61
CA ILE A 69 16.75 -2.02 6.36
C ILE A 69 17.64 -2.81 5.40
N SER A 70 18.93 -2.91 5.71
CA SER A 70 19.87 -3.65 4.87
C SER A 70 19.58 -5.15 4.88
N PRO A 71 20.14 -5.95 3.92
CA PRO A 71 20.08 -7.41 3.98
C PRO A 71 20.65 -8.01 5.28
N ALA A 72 21.50 -7.26 5.99
CA ALA A 72 22.03 -7.64 7.31
C ALA A 72 21.12 -7.21 8.49
N GLY A 73 19.94 -6.65 8.21
CA GLY A 73 18.96 -6.22 9.22
C GLY A 73 19.24 -4.86 9.85
N ALA A 74 20.20 -4.08 9.34
CA ALA A 74 20.56 -2.77 9.90
C ALA A 74 19.62 -1.66 9.41
N TRP A 75 19.12 -0.83 10.33
CA TRP A 75 18.16 0.24 10.03
C TRP A 75 18.84 1.59 9.82
N SER A 76 18.34 2.36 8.85
CA SER A 76 18.71 3.76 8.62
C SER A 76 17.46 4.56 8.25
N LEU A 77 17.38 5.82 8.72
CA LEU A 77 16.32 6.74 8.32
C LEU A 77 16.62 7.28 6.91
N VAL A 78 15.64 7.20 6.00
CA VAL A 78 15.75 7.71 4.63
C VAL A 78 15.17 9.11 4.53
N ALA A 79 13.96 9.30 5.06
CA ALA A 79 13.27 10.58 5.06
C ALA A 79 12.37 10.70 6.28
N GLN A 80 12.19 11.94 6.76
CA GLN A 80 11.18 12.30 7.76
C GLN A 80 10.55 13.64 7.39
N TYR A 81 9.23 13.70 7.35
CA TYR A 81 8.48 14.89 6.93
C TYR A 81 7.08 14.92 7.56
N GLN A 82 6.35 16.02 7.36
CA GLN A 82 4.97 16.17 7.85
C GLN A 82 3.99 15.48 6.91
N GLY A 83 3.79 14.18 7.12
CA GLY A 83 2.91 13.35 6.32
C GLY A 83 2.60 12.02 6.98
N GLU A 84 1.90 11.19 6.24
CA GLU A 84 1.44 9.87 6.66
C GLU A 84 1.76 8.86 5.55
N PRO A 85 3.06 8.55 5.33
CA PRO A 85 3.54 7.67 4.28
C PRO A 85 3.01 6.26 4.50
N ASN A 86 2.43 5.65 3.48
CA ASN A 86 1.85 4.31 3.55
C ASN A 86 2.46 3.40 2.49
N GLY A 87 1.74 3.06 1.40
CA GLY A 87 2.28 2.25 0.32
C GLY A 87 3.36 2.97 -0.51
N MET A 88 4.34 2.24 -1.02
CA MET A 88 5.37 2.80 -1.91
C MET A 88 5.86 1.82 -2.96
N LYS A 89 6.41 2.35 -4.06
CA LYS A 89 7.13 1.59 -5.10
C LYS A 89 8.30 2.41 -5.63
N PHE A 90 9.37 1.74 -6.04
CA PHE A 90 10.45 2.40 -6.78
C PHE A 90 9.96 2.82 -8.17
N LEU A 91 10.10 4.10 -8.48
CA LEU A 91 9.95 4.64 -9.83
C LEU A 91 11.18 4.29 -10.68
N ASN A 92 12.35 4.34 -10.05
CA ASN A 92 13.65 4.00 -10.61
C ASN A 92 14.61 3.62 -9.46
N ALA A 93 15.88 3.39 -9.75
CA ALA A 93 16.87 2.94 -8.75
C ALA A 93 17.10 3.93 -7.59
N ARG A 94 16.67 5.20 -7.70
CA ARG A 94 16.95 6.26 -6.72
C ARG A 94 15.71 6.97 -6.18
N GLU A 95 14.54 6.72 -6.75
CA GLU A 95 13.33 7.46 -6.41
C GLU A 95 12.18 6.51 -6.09
N LEU A 96 11.55 6.74 -4.95
CA LEU A 96 10.29 6.13 -4.55
C LEU A 96 9.12 7.03 -4.96
N VAL A 97 8.03 6.42 -5.43
CA VAL A 97 6.71 7.03 -5.32
C VAL A 97 6.06 6.53 -4.04
N VAL A 98 5.54 7.45 -3.24
CA VAL A 98 4.93 7.18 -1.94
C VAL A 98 3.47 7.62 -1.98
N ALA A 99 2.56 6.71 -1.63
CA ALA A 99 1.19 7.00 -1.26
C ALA A 99 1.21 7.59 0.15
N ASP A 100 0.91 8.89 0.26
CA ASP A 100 0.83 9.59 1.53
C ASP A 100 -0.63 9.95 1.81
N TYR A 101 -1.14 9.50 2.97
CA TYR A 101 -2.53 9.70 3.33
C TYR A 101 -2.88 11.19 3.41
N ARG A 102 -1.95 12.03 3.86
CA ARG A 102 -2.17 13.47 4.04
C ARG A 102 -1.89 14.28 2.78
N ASN A 103 -0.85 13.93 2.03
CA ASN A 103 -0.27 14.79 0.99
C ASN A 103 -0.49 14.31 -0.45
N GLY A 104 -1.14 13.16 -0.65
CA GLY A 104 -1.35 12.57 -1.98
C GLY A 104 -0.17 11.71 -2.42
N LEU A 105 0.19 11.74 -3.70
CA LEU A 105 1.37 11.04 -4.19
C LEU A 105 2.61 11.93 -4.07
N LEU A 106 3.67 11.38 -3.50
CA LEU A 106 4.97 12.04 -3.31
C LEU A 106 6.08 11.30 -4.05
N ARG A 107 7.16 12.01 -4.37
CA ARG A 107 8.45 11.43 -4.77
C ARG A 107 9.45 11.61 -3.63
N VAL A 108 10.22 10.55 -3.35
CA VAL A 108 11.30 10.59 -2.35
C VAL A 108 12.60 10.10 -2.99
N LYS A 109 13.63 10.94 -2.99
CA LYS A 109 14.99 10.54 -3.41
C LYS A 109 15.68 9.81 -2.27
N VAL A 110 16.00 8.54 -2.46
CA VAL A 110 16.50 7.68 -1.37
C VAL A 110 17.92 8.02 -0.91
N ASP A 111 18.70 8.69 -1.75
CA ASP A 111 20.07 9.09 -1.45
C ASP A 111 20.14 10.35 -0.59
N THR A 112 19.19 11.27 -0.77
CA THR A 112 19.20 12.61 -0.12
C THR A 112 18.10 12.79 0.91
N GLY A 113 17.06 11.95 0.89
CA GLY A 113 15.85 12.12 1.69
C GLY A 113 14.94 13.25 1.21
N GLU A 114 15.21 13.83 0.03
CA GLU A 114 14.40 14.92 -0.54
C GLU A 114 13.00 14.42 -0.90
N VAL A 115 11.98 15.12 -0.39
CA VAL A 115 10.56 14.82 -0.61
C VAL A 115 9.93 15.91 -1.46
N THR A 116 9.27 15.53 -2.56
CA THR A 116 8.57 16.44 -3.47
C THR A 116 7.18 15.91 -3.80
N THR A 117 6.23 16.81 -4.10
CA THR A 117 4.88 16.40 -4.49
C THR A 117 4.87 15.89 -5.94
N LEU A 118 4.34 14.68 -6.15
CA LEU A 118 4.04 14.16 -7.49
C LEU A 118 2.64 14.57 -7.94
N LEU A 119 1.65 14.31 -7.09
CA LEU A 119 0.25 14.62 -7.34
C LEU A 119 -0.47 14.82 -6.01
N GLY A 120 -0.69 16.08 -5.63
CA GLY A 120 -1.32 16.41 -4.34
C GLY A 120 -2.84 16.61 -4.40
N ARG A 121 -3.40 16.85 -5.60
CA ARG A 121 -4.81 17.19 -5.80
C ARG A 121 -5.35 16.63 -7.10
N ARG A 122 -6.68 16.44 -7.14
CA ARG A 122 -7.45 16.26 -8.37
C ARG A 122 -8.24 17.54 -8.62
N ASN A 123 -7.86 18.30 -9.65
CA ASN A 123 -8.41 19.65 -9.89
C ASN A 123 -8.25 20.53 -8.63
N ALA A 124 -9.34 21.06 -8.08
CA ALA A 124 -9.34 21.87 -6.86
C ALA A 124 -9.46 21.05 -5.56
N GLU A 125 -9.76 19.74 -5.64
CA GLU A 125 -10.03 18.88 -4.50
C GLU A 125 -8.77 18.13 -4.03
N GLN A 126 -8.63 17.98 -2.71
CA GLN A 126 -7.68 17.04 -2.13
C GLN A 126 -8.19 15.60 -2.27
N PHE A 127 -7.27 14.64 -2.25
CA PHE A 127 -7.64 13.23 -2.07
C PHE A 127 -8.22 13.01 -0.67
N LYS A 128 -9.07 11.99 -0.50
CA LYS A 128 -9.63 11.64 0.82
C LYS A 128 -8.57 11.02 1.74
N GLY A 129 -7.62 10.30 1.15
CA GLY A 129 -6.43 9.80 1.81
C GLY A 129 -5.83 8.65 1.02
N VAL A 130 -4.69 8.91 0.36
CA VAL A 130 -4.04 7.93 -0.53
C VAL A 130 -3.39 6.82 0.30
N ASN A 131 -3.57 5.56 -0.10
CA ASN A 131 -3.16 4.42 0.73
C ASN A 131 -2.08 3.53 0.09
N ASP A 132 -2.33 2.95 -1.08
CA ASP A 132 -1.33 2.11 -1.76
C ASP A 132 -1.30 2.37 -3.28
N LEU A 133 -0.23 1.91 -3.93
CA LEU A 133 0.00 2.06 -5.36
C LEU A 133 0.77 0.88 -5.98
N VAL A 134 0.54 0.70 -7.28
CA VAL A 134 1.30 -0.20 -8.16
C VAL A 134 1.64 0.49 -9.46
N ILE A 135 2.82 0.21 -10.01
CA ILE A 135 3.29 0.76 -11.28
C ILE A 135 3.23 -0.37 -12.33
N ALA A 136 2.55 -0.12 -13.44
CA ALA A 136 2.47 -1.02 -14.58
C ALA A 136 3.73 -0.95 -15.45
N ARG A 137 3.96 -1.95 -16.32
CA ARG A 137 5.12 -1.99 -17.22
C ARG A 137 5.17 -0.82 -18.20
N ASN A 138 4.02 -0.27 -18.57
CA ASN A 138 3.92 0.91 -19.44
C ASN A 138 4.21 2.23 -18.69
N GLY A 139 4.47 2.19 -17.39
CA GLY A 139 4.74 3.37 -16.56
C GLY A 139 3.50 4.00 -15.93
N ASP A 140 2.30 3.50 -16.21
CA ASP A 140 1.08 3.97 -15.54
C ASP A 140 1.10 3.59 -14.06
N LEU A 141 0.65 4.52 -13.21
CA LEU A 141 0.54 4.33 -11.78
C LEU A 141 -0.92 4.18 -11.39
N TYR A 142 -1.26 3.05 -10.78
CA TYR A 142 -2.58 2.80 -10.19
C TYR A 142 -2.48 3.03 -8.70
N PHE A 143 -3.42 3.78 -8.11
CA PHE A 143 -3.41 4.06 -6.68
C PHE A 143 -4.81 4.13 -6.08
N THR A 144 -4.87 3.91 -4.77
CA THR A 144 -6.12 3.95 -3.99
C THR A 144 -6.24 5.26 -3.22
N ASP A 145 -7.42 5.88 -3.34
CA ASP A 145 -7.85 7.00 -2.51
C ASP A 145 -8.86 6.45 -1.49
N GLN A 146 -8.33 5.98 -0.36
CA GLN A 146 -9.04 5.19 0.64
C GLN A 146 -9.97 6.07 1.49
N GLY A 147 -9.41 7.12 2.10
CA GLY A 147 -10.15 8.06 2.94
C GLY A 147 -10.89 7.48 4.14
N GLN A 148 -10.44 6.33 4.67
CA GLN A 148 -11.14 5.59 5.73
C GLN A 148 -12.63 5.27 5.42
N THR A 149 -12.99 5.20 4.13
CA THR A 149 -14.34 4.86 3.65
C THR A 149 -14.75 3.44 4.07
N GLY A 150 -16.04 3.14 4.04
CA GLY A 150 -16.61 1.89 4.56
C GLY A 150 -17.87 1.43 3.82
N LEU A 151 -18.55 0.40 4.30
CA LEU A 151 -19.80 -0.06 3.66
C LEU A 151 -20.93 0.97 3.74
N HIS A 152 -20.94 1.79 4.80
CA HIS A 152 -21.91 2.87 4.99
C HIS A 152 -21.60 4.13 4.15
N ASP A 153 -20.34 4.26 3.71
CA ASP A 153 -19.87 5.34 2.84
C ASP A 153 -18.82 4.74 1.89
N PRO A 154 -19.23 4.04 0.82
CA PRO A 154 -18.30 3.34 -0.05
C PRO A 154 -17.64 4.29 -1.06
N THR A 155 -17.45 5.58 -0.76
CA THR A 155 -16.96 6.59 -1.72
C THR A 155 -15.45 6.53 -1.99
N GLY A 156 -14.77 5.48 -1.56
CA GLY A 156 -13.35 5.26 -1.83
C GLY A 156 -13.11 5.03 -3.32
N ARG A 157 -11.96 5.49 -3.82
CA ARG A 157 -11.70 5.57 -5.26
C ARG A 157 -10.44 4.82 -5.65
N VAL A 158 -10.40 4.43 -6.93
CA VAL A 158 -9.20 3.89 -7.57
C VAL A 158 -8.93 4.74 -8.80
N TYR A 159 -7.70 5.24 -8.89
CA TYR A 159 -7.24 6.07 -9.98
C TYR A 159 -6.14 5.39 -10.78
N ARG A 160 -5.98 5.84 -12.03
CA ARG A 160 -4.80 5.61 -12.85
C ARG A 160 -4.21 6.97 -13.23
N LEU A 161 -2.99 7.24 -12.80
CA LEU A 161 -2.15 8.31 -13.32
C LEU A 161 -1.32 7.76 -14.47
N ARG A 162 -1.63 8.18 -15.69
CA ARG A 162 -0.91 7.75 -16.88
C ARG A 162 0.48 8.37 -16.93
N SER A 163 1.39 7.72 -17.67
CA SER A 163 2.76 8.22 -17.85
C SER A 163 2.83 9.62 -18.51
N ASP A 164 1.79 10.01 -19.25
CA ASP A 164 1.64 11.34 -19.88
C ASP A 164 1.07 12.41 -18.92
N GLY A 165 0.72 12.03 -17.69
CA GLY A 165 0.15 12.91 -16.67
C GLY A 165 -1.38 12.94 -16.61
N GLN A 166 -2.09 12.26 -17.51
CA GLN A 166 -3.56 12.17 -17.43
C GLN A 166 -4.00 11.35 -16.21
N LEU A 167 -4.94 11.89 -15.43
CA LEU A 167 -5.52 11.22 -14.27
C LEU A 167 -6.93 10.69 -14.58
N ASP A 168 -7.06 9.36 -14.66
CA ASP A 168 -8.34 8.69 -14.87
C ASP A 168 -8.92 8.16 -13.55
N LEU A 169 -10.21 8.39 -13.33
CA LEU A 169 -10.98 7.77 -12.26
C LEU A 169 -11.53 6.42 -12.76
N LEU A 170 -11.04 5.32 -12.21
CA LEU A 170 -11.47 3.98 -12.60
C LEU A 170 -12.68 3.51 -11.79
N LEU A 171 -12.64 3.72 -10.47
CA LEU A 171 -13.71 3.32 -9.54
C LEU A 171 -13.96 4.44 -8.54
N ALA A 172 -15.23 4.62 -8.14
CA ALA A 172 -15.63 5.66 -7.19
C ALA A 172 -16.50 5.15 -6.03
N ASN A 173 -16.61 3.83 -5.90
CA ASN A 173 -17.55 3.15 -5.03
C ASN A 173 -16.91 1.95 -4.27
N VAL A 174 -15.61 2.02 -3.95
CA VAL A 174 -14.92 0.95 -3.23
C VAL A 174 -14.95 1.23 -1.73
N PRO A 175 -15.44 0.31 -0.87
CA PRO A 175 -15.39 0.49 0.57
C PRO A 175 -13.97 0.24 1.09
N SER A 176 -13.24 1.33 1.37
CA SER A 176 -11.87 1.30 1.86
C SER A 176 -10.88 0.60 0.90
N PRO A 177 -10.69 1.13 -0.33
CA PRO A 177 -9.73 0.58 -1.28
C PRO A 177 -8.33 0.69 -0.70
N ASN A 178 -7.56 -0.39 -0.77
CA ASN A 178 -6.30 -0.49 -0.05
C ASN A 178 -5.21 -1.03 -1.00
N GLY A 179 -4.64 -2.20 -0.73
CA GLY A 179 -3.65 -2.82 -1.61
C GLY A 179 -4.12 -3.06 -3.05
N LEU A 180 -3.19 -2.91 -4.00
CA LEU A 180 -3.38 -3.12 -5.44
C LEU A 180 -2.41 -4.15 -5.99
N ALA A 181 -2.86 -4.92 -6.98
CA ALA A 181 -1.97 -5.78 -7.76
C ALA A 181 -2.46 -5.96 -9.19
N LEU A 182 -1.55 -5.94 -10.15
CA LEU A 182 -1.85 -6.24 -11.55
C LEU A 182 -1.67 -7.73 -11.82
N SER A 183 -2.51 -8.31 -12.68
CA SER A 183 -2.25 -9.63 -13.24
C SER A 183 -0.94 -9.65 -14.03
N CYS A 184 -0.34 -10.82 -14.23
CA CYS A 184 0.95 -10.94 -14.91
C CYS A 184 0.96 -10.35 -16.33
N ASP A 185 -0.18 -10.41 -17.01
CA ASP A 185 -0.44 -9.83 -18.34
C ASP A 185 -1.03 -8.41 -18.30
N GLU A 186 -1.16 -7.82 -17.10
CA GLU A 186 -1.69 -6.47 -16.82
C GLU A 186 -3.08 -6.19 -17.39
N LYS A 187 -3.90 -7.23 -17.63
CA LYS A 187 -5.29 -7.09 -18.10
C LYS A 187 -6.31 -7.00 -16.96
N VAL A 188 -5.88 -7.24 -15.74
CA VAL A 188 -6.74 -7.23 -14.56
C VAL A 188 -6.02 -6.51 -13.43
N LEU A 189 -6.67 -5.53 -12.83
CA LEU A 189 -6.28 -4.95 -11.56
C LEU A 189 -7.07 -5.64 -10.43
N PHE A 190 -6.38 -6.10 -9.41
CA PHE A 190 -6.96 -6.58 -8.17
C PHE A 190 -6.92 -5.45 -7.14
N VAL A 191 -8.04 -5.23 -6.45
CA VAL A 191 -8.20 -4.17 -5.45
C VAL A 191 -8.68 -4.78 -4.15
N ALA A 192 -7.95 -4.58 -3.07
CA ALA A 192 -8.41 -4.95 -1.74
C ALA A 192 -9.50 -3.95 -1.28
N ALA A 193 -10.72 -4.44 -1.06
CA ALA A 193 -11.82 -3.67 -0.48
C ALA A 193 -11.91 -4.00 1.01
N THR A 194 -11.05 -3.37 1.82
CA THR A 194 -10.79 -3.76 3.21
C THR A 194 -12.08 -3.84 4.04
N ARG A 195 -12.97 -2.85 3.91
CA ARG A 195 -14.23 -2.83 4.68
C ARG A 195 -15.35 -3.61 4.01
N GLY A 196 -15.18 -4.01 2.74
CA GLY A 196 -16.05 -4.97 2.06
C GLY A 196 -15.66 -6.43 2.29
N ASN A 197 -14.59 -6.68 3.07
CA ASN A 197 -14.06 -8.01 3.35
C ASN A 197 -13.81 -8.88 2.10
N CYS A 198 -13.31 -8.28 1.03
CA CYS A 198 -13.12 -8.96 -0.25
C CYS A 198 -11.99 -8.34 -1.10
N VAL A 199 -11.59 -9.09 -2.13
CA VAL A 199 -10.73 -8.65 -3.22
C VAL A 199 -11.59 -8.49 -4.45
N TRP A 200 -11.54 -7.32 -5.09
CA TRP A 200 -12.23 -7.07 -6.34
C TRP A 200 -11.31 -7.40 -7.52
N ARG A 201 -11.89 -8.00 -8.56
CA ARG A 201 -11.32 -8.16 -9.89
C ARG A 201 -11.80 -7.02 -10.76
N VAL A 202 -10.88 -6.25 -11.33
CA VAL A 202 -11.15 -5.07 -12.14
C VAL A 202 -10.53 -5.29 -13.54
N PRO A 203 -11.28 -5.80 -14.52
CA PRO A 203 -10.81 -5.94 -15.90
C PRO A 203 -10.46 -4.59 -16.53
N LEU A 204 -9.23 -4.46 -17.03
CA LEU A 204 -8.74 -3.30 -17.76
C LEU A 204 -9.02 -3.50 -19.26
N GLN A 205 -9.74 -2.56 -19.87
CA GLN A 205 -10.05 -2.57 -21.31
C GLN A 205 -8.92 -1.92 -22.11
N ALA A 206 -8.89 -2.16 -23.43
CA ALA A 206 -7.86 -1.61 -24.32
C ALA A 206 -7.87 -0.07 -24.39
N ASP A 207 -9.03 0.56 -24.24
CA ASP A 207 -9.19 2.02 -24.13
C ASP A 207 -8.81 2.56 -22.72
N GLY A 208 -8.43 1.66 -21.81
CA GLY A 208 -8.07 1.97 -20.44
C GLY A 208 -9.24 2.16 -19.47
N SER A 209 -10.48 1.94 -19.92
CA SER A 209 -11.65 1.88 -19.05
C SER A 209 -11.70 0.56 -18.25
N VAL A 210 -12.65 0.47 -17.31
CA VAL A 210 -12.92 -0.76 -16.55
C VAL A 210 -14.33 -1.25 -16.83
N SER A 211 -14.52 -2.57 -16.83
CA SER A 211 -15.85 -3.16 -17.00
C SER A 211 -15.98 -4.48 -16.24
N LYS A 212 -17.22 -4.88 -15.92
CA LYS A 212 -17.53 -6.18 -15.28
C LYS A 212 -16.71 -6.41 -14.00
N VAL A 213 -16.59 -5.36 -13.18
CA VAL A 213 -15.95 -5.41 -11.88
C VAL A 213 -16.75 -6.32 -10.96
N GLY A 214 -16.08 -7.21 -10.23
CA GLY A 214 -16.73 -8.16 -9.34
C GLY A 214 -15.81 -8.65 -8.24
N GLN A 215 -16.35 -9.39 -7.28
CA GLN A 215 -15.55 -9.99 -6.21
C GLN A 215 -14.78 -11.20 -6.75
N PHE A 216 -13.45 -11.15 -6.68
CA PHE A 216 -12.59 -12.29 -6.95
C PHE A 216 -12.60 -13.29 -5.79
N PHE A 217 -12.57 -12.75 -4.57
CA PHE A 217 -12.50 -13.52 -3.35
C PHE A 217 -13.16 -12.75 -2.21
N THR A 218 -13.90 -13.44 -1.36
CA THR A 218 -14.53 -12.87 -0.17
C THR A 218 -14.10 -13.70 1.03
N PHE A 219 -13.69 -13.03 2.10
CA PHE A 219 -13.22 -13.71 3.31
C PHE A 219 -14.36 -13.85 4.32
N TYR A 220 -14.16 -14.72 5.29
CA TYR A 220 -15.00 -14.82 6.49
C TYR A 220 -14.43 -13.89 7.58
N GLY A 221 -15.29 -13.24 8.36
CA GLY A 221 -14.88 -12.33 9.44
C GLY A 221 -15.32 -10.88 9.25
N THR A 222 -14.74 -9.98 10.04
CA THR A 222 -15.19 -8.58 10.19
C THR A 222 -14.42 -7.57 9.33
N SER A 223 -13.21 -7.91 8.85
CA SER A 223 -12.44 -7.04 7.95
C SER A 223 -11.59 -7.82 6.94
N GLY A 224 -11.45 -7.24 5.75
CA GLY A 224 -10.69 -7.76 4.63
C GLY A 224 -9.20 -7.42 4.65
N PRO A 225 -8.47 -7.85 3.61
CA PRO A 225 -7.02 -7.71 3.54
C PRO A 225 -6.63 -6.23 3.48
N THR A 226 -5.57 -5.88 4.21
CA THR A 226 -5.04 -4.51 4.30
C THR A 226 -3.86 -4.24 3.38
N ALA A 227 -3.25 -5.27 2.77
CA ALA A 227 -2.13 -5.11 1.83
C ALA A 227 -2.09 -6.25 0.80
N TRP A 228 -1.26 -6.11 -0.23
CA TRP A 228 -0.95 -7.19 -1.18
C TRP A 228 0.56 -7.43 -1.24
N PRO A 229 1.06 -8.69 -1.27
CA PRO A 229 2.48 -8.92 -1.47
C PRO A 229 2.91 -8.43 -2.86
N SER A 230 3.97 -7.62 -2.91
CA SER A 230 4.58 -7.21 -4.18
C SER A 230 5.07 -8.44 -4.96
N THR A 231 4.66 -8.54 -6.22
CA THR A 231 5.09 -9.62 -7.11
C THR A 231 6.54 -9.43 -7.51
N ALA A 232 7.46 -10.02 -6.76
CA ALA A 232 8.86 -10.12 -7.15
C ALA A 232 9.47 -11.46 -6.71
N VAL A 233 9.04 -12.56 -7.31
CA VAL A 233 9.89 -13.75 -7.56
C VAL A 233 9.38 -14.42 -8.84
N THR A 234 10.30 -14.76 -9.73
CA THR A 234 10.11 -15.54 -10.96
C THR A 234 9.10 -16.68 -10.81
N GLY A 235 8.08 -16.68 -11.66
CA GLY A 235 7.07 -17.75 -11.74
C GLY A 235 5.69 -17.28 -11.28
N CYS A 236 4.74 -17.30 -12.22
CA CYS A 236 3.33 -16.96 -12.02
C CYS A 236 2.64 -17.86 -10.98
N SER A 237 2.92 -17.64 -9.69
CA SER A 237 2.22 -18.29 -8.59
C SER A 237 1.75 -17.22 -7.60
N TRP A 238 0.43 -17.04 -7.54
CA TRP A 238 -0.23 -16.30 -6.48
C TRP A 238 -0.18 -17.16 -5.21
N ARG A 239 0.69 -16.84 -4.27
CA ARG A 239 0.54 -17.33 -2.89
C ARG A 239 -0.22 -16.25 -2.14
N MET A 240 -1.51 -16.47 -1.89
CA MET A 240 -2.19 -15.72 -0.83
C MET A 240 -1.43 -16.05 0.47
N PRO A 241 -0.82 -15.08 1.16
CA PRO A 241 -0.34 -15.32 2.51
C PRO A 241 -1.56 -15.71 3.36
N ALA A 242 -1.38 -16.69 4.24
CA ALA A 242 -2.31 -16.87 5.34
C ALA A 242 -2.26 -15.58 6.18
N TRP A 243 -3.35 -14.82 6.18
CA TRP A 243 -3.49 -13.66 7.04
C TRP A 243 -3.77 -14.16 8.45
N ALA A 244 -2.86 -13.89 9.38
CA ALA A 244 -3.16 -14.03 10.79
C ALA A 244 -4.17 -12.93 11.16
N ALA A 245 -5.43 -13.33 11.33
CA ALA A 245 -6.33 -12.54 12.16
C ALA A 245 -5.72 -12.49 13.56
N CYS A 246 -5.28 -11.32 14.02
CA CYS A 246 -5.16 -11.11 15.46
C CYS A 246 -6.58 -11.22 16.02
N GLY A 247 -6.91 -12.41 16.52
CA GLY A 247 -8.06 -12.62 17.38
C GLY A 247 -7.91 -11.78 18.64
N CYS A 248 -9.05 -11.33 19.15
CA CYS A 248 -9.20 -10.79 20.50
C CYS A 248 -8.67 -11.76 21.55
#